data_AF-A0A382M2Q3-F1
#
_entry.id   AF-A0A382M2Q3-F1
#
_cell.length_a   1.000
_cell.length_b   1.000
_cell.length_c   1.000
_cell.angle_alpha   90.00
_cell.angle_beta   90.00
_cell.angle_gamma   90.00
#
_symmetry.space_group_name_H-M   'P 1'
#
loop_
_entity.id
_entity.type
_entity.pdbx_description
1 polymer ?
#
loop_
_entity_poly.entity_id
_entity_poly.type
_entity_poly.pdbx_seq_one_letter_code
_entity_poly.pdbx_strand_id
1 'polypeptide(L)'
;SVLQFECSIGTFQPYYGTTYCLNASAGHYVDQPAAASQTACSPGTYNPSDGSHSSDDCLDADPGHFTDDSGMSSQRECALGSYQPASGQSSCLDAEPGYFVNSYASLSQIPCGKGTYQPNASTDFCYSADVGHYVDTVGAVNQTACLPGTYNPNSGSATSDTCIDADPGYFTDSSAMYFQISCQPGTFQPSYGQTACVDAEPGHYAPDYGLYEQVACESGTYNPSAGSIDSSSCIDSIPGHYVSESGQSSISQCEAGTYQPEHGQAACLEASLGYYVGTSGADSQEIVDFDYYTNEYASTIPVSCPQSHITLMMGSDSIEDCLLDTDGDRSPDSTDTDDDNDGMLDQNDFCTPGKMGWLSGLVEDKDGDGCRDSDEDLDDDNDGYPDDVDVF
;
A
#
# COMPACT_ATOMS: atom_id res chain seq x y z
N SER A 1 87.57 26.79 70.50
CA SER A 1 86.34 25.98 70.51
C SER A 1 85.33 26.72 69.67
N VAL A 2 84.90 26.17 68.53
CA VAL A 2 83.74 26.69 67.80
C VAL A 2 82.55 25.95 68.39
N LEU A 3 81.62 26.69 69.02
CA LEU A 3 80.36 26.14 69.51
C LEU A 3 79.44 25.90 68.32
N GLN A 4 79.06 24.65 68.08
CA GLN A 4 78.04 24.29 67.11
C GLN A 4 76.72 24.07 67.87
N PHE A 5 75.65 24.66 67.35
CA PHE A 5 74.29 24.46 67.84
C PHE A 5 73.53 23.61 66.84
N GLU A 6 72.79 22.61 67.32
CA GLU A 6 71.91 21.81 66.48
C GLU A 6 70.63 22.57 66.12
N CYS A 7 70.12 22.34 64.92
CA CYS A 7 68.77 22.76 64.56
C CYS A 7 67.75 21.93 65.35
N SER A 8 66.77 22.59 65.94
CA SER A 8 65.64 21.92 66.58
C SER A 8 64.69 21.34 65.53
N ILE A 9 63.85 20.39 65.92
CA ILE A 9 62.75 19.88 65.06
C ILE A 9 61.93 21.04 64.48
N GLY A 10 61.41 20.85 63.27
CA GLY A 10 60.78 21.92 62.48
C GLY A 10 61.76 22.82 61.75
N THR A 11 63.07 22.67 61.95
CA THR A 11 64.10 23.45 61.27
C THR A 11 65.27 22.60 60.79
N PHE A 12 65.88 22.97 59.66
CA PHE A 12 67.00 22.24 59.06
C PHE A 12 68.09 23.21 58.54
N GLN A 13 69.27 22.68 58.27
CA GLN A 13 70.35 23.48 57.67
C GLN A 13 71.22 22.63 56.73
N PRO A 14 71.10 22.79 55.40
CA PRO A 14 71.88 22.00 54.43
C PRO A 14 73.31 22.54 54.23
N TYR A 15 73.61 23.76 54.68
CA TYR A 15 74.89 24.42 54.42
C TYR A 15 75.77 24.51 55.67
N TYR A 16 77.08 24.31 55.49
CA TYR A 16 78.06 24.48 56.55
C TYR A 16 78.34 25.96 56.85
N GLY A 17 78.64 26.27 58.12
CA GLY A 17 79.14 27.59 58.55
C GLY A 17 78.08 28.68 58.70
N THR A 18 76.80 28.32 58.76
CA THR A 18 75.70 29.28 58.97
C THR A 18 75.41 29.50 60.46
N THR A 19 74.71 30.59 60.78
CA THR A 19 74.36 30.97 62.17
C THR A 19 72.87 30.84 62.49
N TYR A 20 72.07 30.25 61.59
CA TYR A 20 70.62 30.11 61.73
C TYR A 20 70.14 28.81 61.06
N CYS A 21 68.97 28.33 61.50
CA CYS A 21 68.28 27.20 60.88
C CYS A 21 67.12 27.71 60.03
N LEU A 22 66.84 27.02 58.92
CA LEU A 22 65.70 27.29 58.06
C LEU A 22 64.49 26.53 58.59
N ASN A 23 63.31 27.15 58.64
CA ASN A 23 62.07 26.40 58.89
C ASN A 23 61.86 25.36 57.79
N ALA A 24 61.28 24.22 58.14
CA ALA A 24 60.67 23.35 57.14
C ALA A 24 59.68 24.19 56.33
N SER A 25 59.82 24.22 55.00
CA SER A 25 58.87 24.95 54.16
C SER A 25 57.53 24.24 54.14
N ALA A 26 56.44 24.97 53.85
CA ALA A 26 55.15 24.37 53.56
C ALA A 26 55.27 23.16 52.59
N GLY A 27 54.46 22.13 52.84
CA GLY A 27 54.52 20.82 52.22
C GLY A 27 55.56 19.87 52.83
N HIS A 28 56.36 20.31 53.81
CA HIS A 28 57.43 19.52 54.39
C HIS A 28 57.42 19.58 55.93
N TYR A 29 58.08 18.61 56.56
CA TYR A 29 58.31 18.57 58.00
C TYR A 29 59.75 18.17 58.33
N VAL A 30 60.20 18.46 59.56
CA VAL A 30 61.50 18.02 60.09
C VAL A 30 61.28 17.42 61.48
N ASP A 31 61.35 16.10 61.59
CA ASP A 31 61.04 15.33 62.81
C ASP A 31 62.26 14.95 63.66
N GLN A 32 63.47 15.23 63.16
CA GLN A 32 64.73 14.94 63.85
C GLN A 32 65.54 16.22 64.08
N PRO A 33 66.19 16.37 65.26
CA PRO A 33 67.14 17.45 65.49
C PRO A 33 68.39 17.26 64.61
N ALA A 34 69.14 18.35 64.40
CA ALA A 34 70.34 18.39 63.57
C ALA A 34 70.13 17.94 62.10
N ALA A 35 68.91 18.01 61.58
CA ALA A 35 68.60 17.62 60.21
C ALA A 35 69.29 18.52 59.16
N ALA A 36 69.83 17.89 58.13
CA ALA A 36 70.39 18.58 56.97
C ALA A 36 69.37 18.79 55.83
N SER A 37 68.17 18.21 55.95
CA SER A 37 67.09 18.27 54.96
C SER A 37 65.73 18.23 55.65
N GLN A 38 64.71 18.66 54.91
CA GLN A 38 63.31 18.49 55.27
C GLN A 38 62.69 17.29 54.54
N THR A 39 61.67 16.68 55.13
CA THR A 39 60.94 15.54 54.57
C THR A 39 59.63 16.02 53.93
N ALA A 40 59.40 15.67 52.67
CA ALA A 40 58.19 16.05 51.96
C ALA A 40 56.98 15.23 52.42
N CYS A 41 55.82 15.86 52.52
CA CYS A 41 54.54 15.14 52.62
C CYS A 41 54.34 14.28 51.37
N SER A 42 53.83 13.06 51.55
CA SER A 42 53.62 12.12 50.45
C SER A 42 52.39 12.53 49.61
N PRO A 43 52.30 12.12 48.33
CA PRO A 43 51.08 12.31 47.54
C PRO A 43 49.85 11.77 48.28
N GLY A 44 48.73 12.46 48.15
CA GLY A 44 47.54 12.26 48.99
C GLY A 44 47.53 13.11 50.27
N THR A 45 48.66 13.69 50.68
CA THR A 45 48.73 14.60 51.82
C THR A 45 49.32 15.97 51.44
N TYR A 46 49.08 16.99 52.25
CA TYR A 46 49.64 18.33 52.09
C TYR A 46 49.92 18.98 53.44
N ASN A 47 50.78 19.98 53.47
CA ASN A 47 51.02 20.74 54.70
C ASN A 47 51.03 22.25 54.40
N PRO A 48 50.05 23.03 54.88
CA PRO A 48 49.97 24.46 54.58
C PRO A 48 50.91 25.32 55.44
N SER A 49 51.59 24.74 56.43
CA SER A 49 52.33 25.48 57.46
C SER A 49 53.85 25.34 57.30
N ASP A 50 54.57 26.44 57.47
CA ASP A 50 56.02 26.42 57.66
C ASP A 50 56.39 26.00 59.11
N GLY A 51 57.55 25.37 59.28
CA GLY A 51 58.10 24.98 60.59
C GLY A 51 57.52 23.68 61.16
N SER A 52 56.81 22.90 60.33
CA SER A 52 56.20 21.63 60.71
C SER A 52 57.24 20.59 61.12
N HIS A 53 56.93 19.77 62.12
CA HIS A 53 57.91 18.94 62.83
C HIS A 53 57.44 17.50 63.06
N SER A 54 56.27 17.13 62.57
CA SER A 54 55.77 15.76 62.59
C SER A 54 55.24 15.36 61.21
N SER A 55 55.31 14.06 60.89
CA SER A 55 54.57 13.51 59.77
C SER A 55 53.06 13.70 59.92
N ASP A 56 52.57 13.81 61.15
CA ASP A 56 51.15 14.07 61.45
C ASP A 56 50.71 15.50 61.04
N ASP A 57 51.66 16.40 60.76
CA ASP A 57 51.37 17.73 60.23
C ASP A 57 51.05 17.68 58.72
N CYS A 58 51.27 16.54 58.06
CA CYS A 58 50.79 16.28 56.70
C CYS A 58 49.32 15.86 56.75
N LEU A 59 48.44 16.78 56.35
CA LEU A 59 47.00 16.58 56.32
C LEU A 59 46.61 15.80 55.07
N ASP A 60 45.69 14.84 55.20
CA ASP A 60 45.06 14.19 54.05
C ASP A 60 44.38 15.24 53.16
N ALA A 61 44.46 15.05 51.84
CA ALA A 61 43.60 15.79 50.92
C ALA A 61 42.13 15.48 51.23
N ASP A 62 41.29 16.51 51.31
CA ASP A 62 39.86 16.39 51.55
C ASP A 62 39.18 15.65 50.39
N PRO A 63 38.03 14.99 50.61
CA PRO A 63 37.19 14.51 49.52
C PRO A 63 36.90 15.63 48.50
N GLY A 64 36.89 15.26 47.22
CA GLY A 64 36.82 16.20 46.10
C GLY A 64 38.18 16.83 45.75
N HIS A 65 39.25 16.54 46.49
CA HIS A 65 40.57 17.08 46.26
C HIS A 65 41.63 15.98 46.19
N PHE A 66 42.81 16.34 45.69
CA PHE A 66 43.96 15.46 45.60
C PHE A 66 45.30 16.22 45.72
N THR A 67 46.37 15.47 45.98
CA THR A 67 47.75 15.94 45.78
C THR A 67 48.57 14.91 45.00
N ASP A 68 48.98 15.27 43.79
CA ASP A 68 49.69 14.40 42.85
C ASP A 68 51.20 14.39 43.04
N ASP A 69 51.75 15.42 43.67
CA ASP A 69 53.17 15.58 43.91
C ASP A 69 53.54 15.46 45.40
N SER A 70 54.78 15.05 45.66
CA SER A 70 55.33 15.12 47.02
C SER A 70 55.66 16.56 47.39
N GLY A 71 55.44 16.93 48.65
CA GLY A 71 55.83 18.25 49.16
C GLY A 71 54.85 19.37 48.84
N MET A 72 53.58 19.04 48.54
CA MET A 72 52.55 20.04 48.24
C MET A 72 52.11 20.81 49.49
N SER A 73 52.02 22.14 49.36
CA SER A 73 51.52 23.02 50.43
C SER A 73 50.01 23.22 50.43
N SER A 74 49.33 22.71 49.41
CA SER A 74 47.88 22.84 49.22
C SER A 74 47.36 21.68 48.40
N GLN A 75 46.14 21.25 48.66
CA GLN A 75 45.40 20.33 47.81
C GLN A 75 44.90 20.99 46.52
N ARG A 76 44.67 20.19 45.47
CA ARG A 76 44.01 20.60 44.22
C ARG A 76 42.62 20.00 44.15
N GLU A 77 41.64 20.77 43.68
CA GLU A 77 40.28 20.27 43.47
C GLU A 77 40.21 19.36 42.24
N CYS A 78 39.33 18.36 42.28
CA CYS A 78 38.95 17.60 41.10
C CYS A 78 38.27 18.51 40.09
N ALA A 79 38.72 18.44 38.84
CA ALA A 79 38.15 19.18 37.73
C ALA A 79 36.83 18.55 37.27
N LEU A 80 36.07 19.30 36.46
CA LEU A 80 34.90 18.77 35.75
C LEU A 80 35.24 17.47 35.02
N GLY A 81 34.28 16.54 35.00
CA GLY A 81 34.51 15.18 34.49
C GLY A 81 35.22 14.24 35.47
N SER A 82 35.67 14.70 36.64
CA SER A 82 36.33 13.86 37.63
C SER A 82 35.80 14.11 39.05
N TYR A 83 35.91 13.11 39.92
CA TYR A 83 35.42 13.16 41.29
C TYR A 83 36.34 12.39 42.24
N GLN A 84 36.25 12.64 43.54
CA GLN A 84 37.01 11.88 44.52
C GLN A 84 36.23 11.72 45.83
N PRO A 85 35.64 10.54 46.11
CA PRO A 85 34.85 10.34 47.34
C PRO A 85 35.70 10.14 48.59
N ALA A 86 36.95 9.70 48.46
CA ALA A 86 37.82 9.37 49.59
C ALA A 86 38.78 10.51 49.92
N SER A 87 39.14 10.65 51.20
CA SER A 87 40.26 11.52 51.61
C SER A 87 41.61 10.86 51.32
N GLY A 88 42.67 11.66 51.35
CA GLY A 88 44.05 11.17 51.28
C GLY A 88 44.48 10.69 49.90
N GLN A 89 43.81 11.14 48.83
CA GLN A 89 44.02 10.60 47.47
C GLN A 89 44.98 11.45 46.65
N SER A 90 45.77 10.79 45.80
CA SER A 90 46.76 11.46 44.94
C SER A 90 46.25 11.77 43.54
N SER A 91 45.01 11.41 43.21
CA SER A 91 44.37 11.69 41.93
C SER A 91 42.84 11.65 42.06
N CYS A 92 42.15 12.21 41.08
CA CYS A 92 40.70 12.07 40.94
C CYS A 92 40.36 10.82 40.12
N LEU A 93 39.14 10.34 40.29
CA LEU A 93 38.52 9.31 39.46
C LEU A 93 37.78 9.99 38.31
N ASP A 94 37.97 9.50 37.10
CA ASP A 94 37.19 9.98 35.95
C ASP A 94 35.74 9.51 36.07
N ALA A 95 34.80 10.35 35.63
CA ALA A 95 33.44 9.93 35.41
C ALA A 95 33.42 8.80 34.35
N GLU A 96 32.71 7.72 34.64
CA GLU A 96 32.57 6.58 33.75
C GLU A 96 31.61 6.89 32.59
N PRO A 97 31.70 6.19 31.44
CA PRO A 97 30.68 6.28 30.41
C PRO A 97 29.27 6.06 30.97
N GLY A 98 28.31 6.86 30.50
CA GLY A 98 26.96 6.93 31.04
C GLY A 98 26.80 7.88 32.21
N TYR A 99 27.89 8.47 32.71
CA TYR A 99 27.89 9.43 33.80
C TYR A 99 28.61 10.72 33.41
N PHE A 100 28.36 11.78 34.20
CA PHE A 100 29.04 13.06 34.07
C PHE A 100 29.31 13.68 35.44
N VAL A 101 30.26 14.62 35.50
CA VAL A 101 30.54 15.45 36.67
C VAL A 101 30.63 16.91 36.23
N ASN A 102 29.65 17.73 36.62
CA ASN A 102 29.53 19.13 36.21
C ASN A 102 29.88 20.14 37.31
N SER A 103 30.58 19.71 38.35
CA SER A 103 31.01 20.58 39.45
C SER A 103 32.43 20.25 39.88
N TYR A 104 33.21 21.29 40.21
CA TYR A 104 34.53 21.15 40.81
C TYR A 104 34.42 20.53 42.20
N ALA A 105 35.48 19.85 42.62
CA ALA A 105 35.56 19.16 43.90
C ALA A 105 34.39 18.19 44.17
N SER A 106 33.85 17.56 43.12
CA SER A 106 32.75 16.62 43.28
C SER A 106 33.17 15.37 44.03
N LEU A 107 32.25 14.84 44.84
CA LEU A 107 32.41 13.60 45.58
C LEU A 107 31.85 12.39 44.82
N SER A 108 31.11 12.62 43.74
CA SER A 108 30.41 11.57 43.00
C SER A 108 30.19 11.95 41.54
N GLN A 109 29.99 10.94 40.70
CA GLN A 109 29.47 11.07 39.35
C GLN A 109 27.94 11.00 39.31
N ILE A 110 27.33 11.65 38.32
CA ILE A 110 25.87 11.72 38.12
C ILE A 110 25.52 10.92 36.85
N PRO A 111 24.59 9.95 36.89
CA PRO A 111 24.19 9.21 35.70
C PRO A 111 23.41 10.09 34.73
N CYS A 112 23.58 9.87 33.43
CA CYS A 112 22.72 10.45 32.41
C CYS A 112 21.28 9.98 32.60
N GLY A 113 20.34 10.92 32.61
CA GLY A 113 18.92 10.62 32.68
C GLY A 113 18.40 10.00 31.39
N LYS A 114 17.19 9.42 31.42
CA LYS A 114 16.51 8.99 30.19
C LYS A 114 16.40 10.15 29.19
N GLY A 115 16.48 9.83 27.90
CA GLY A 115 16.58 10.81 26.84
C GLY A 115 17.99 11.38 26.63
N THR A 116 18.97 10.99 27.46
CA THR A 116 20.36 11.43 27.33
C THR A 116 21.34 10.29 27.51
N TYR A 117 22.50 10.36 26.87
CA TYR A 117 23.55 9.34 26.92
C TYR A 117 24.94 9.97 26.92
N GLN A 118 25.95 9.20 27.33
CA GLN A 118 27.35 9.64 27.27
C GLN A 118 28.28 8.46 26.97
N PRO A 119 28.85 8.37 25.76
CA PRO A 119 29.73 7.25 25.40
C PRO A 119 31.13 7.35 26.01
N ASN A 120 31.58 8.54 26.41
CA ASN A 120 32.96 8.78 26.83
C ASN A 120 33.10 8.97 28.34
N ALA A 121 34.25 8.58 28.87
CA ALA A 121 34.64 8.90 30.25
C ALA A 121 35.11 10.36 30.38
N SER A 122 35.24 10.84 31.62
CA SER A 122 35.79 12.16 31.95
C SER A 122 35.02 13.35 31.34
N THR A 123 33.69 13.29 31.35
CA THR A 123 32.82 14.34 30.79
C THR A 123 31.96 15.03 31.83
N ASP A 124 31.49 16.24 31.50
CA ASP A 124 30.70 17.11 32.38
C ASP A 124 29.26 17.34 31.89
N PHE A 125 28.84 16.62 30.85
CA PHE A 125 27.48 16.69 30.31
C PHE A 125 27.03 15.35 29.68
N CYS A 126 25.75 15.25 29.37
CA CYS A 126 25.18 14.15 28.59
C CYS A 126 24.64 14.69 27.25
N TYR A 127 24.80 13.91 26.18
CA TYR A 127 24.19 14.21 24.89
C TYR A 127 22.71 13.82 24.93
N SER A 128 21.84 14.66 24.38
CA SER A 128 20.45 14.25 24.13
C SER A 128 20.42 13.16 23.07
N ALA A 129 19.44 12.25 23.15
CA ALA A 129 19.13 11.34 22.05
C ALA A 129 18.87 12.16 20.77
N ASP A 130 19.50 11.77 19.68
CA ASP A 130 19.29 12.38 18.37
C ASP A 130 17.87 12.10 17.88
N VAL A 131 17.41 12.87 16.90
CA VAL A 131 16.19 12.52 16.16
C VAL A 131 16.33 11.12 15.54
N GLY A 132 15.22 10.41 15.42
CA GLY A 132 15.18 9.01 15.03
C GLY A 132 15.64 8.03 16.12
N HIS A 133 16.03 8.51 17.30
CA HIS A 133 16.49 7.67 18.40
C HIS A 133 15.74 7.96 19.70
N TYR A 134 15.91 7.09 20.68
CA TYR A 134 15.49 7.29 22.06
C TYR A 134 16.52 6.68 23.03
N VAL A 135 16.48 7.10 24.29
CA VAL A 135 17.26 6.51 25.38
C VAL A 135 16.32 6.24 26.56
N ASP A 136 15.98 4.99 26.80
CA ASP A 136 15.02 4.58 27.83
C ASP A 136 15.66 4.11 29.14
N THR A 137 16.99 4.12 29.19
CA THR A 137 17.79 3.58 30.28
C THR A 137 18.62 4.69 30.92
N VAL A 138 18.64 4.75 32.25
CA VAL A 138 19.49 5.68 33.01
C VAL A 138 20.95 5.20 32.96
N GLY A 139 21.90 6.11 32.78
CA GLY A 139 23.31 5.78 32.67
C GLY A 139 23.69 5.16 31.32
N ALA A 140 22.92 5.46 30.25
CA ALA A 140 23.17 4.88 28.94
C ALA A 140 24.45 5.44 28.31
N VAL A 141 25.21 4.55 27.66
CA VAL A 141 26.40 4.89 26.87
C VAL A 141 26.09 5.08 25.38
N ASN A 142 24.87 4.72 24.97
CA ASN A 142 24.42 4.81 23.59
C ASN A 142 22.91 5.07 23.54
N GLN A 143 22.45 5.48 22.37
CA GLN A 143 21.04 5.66 22.04
C GLN A 143 20.52 4.50 21.20
N THR A 144 19.21 4.29 21.23
CA THR A 144 18.51 3.23 20.50
C THR A 144 17.77 3.82 19.32
N ALA A 145 18.03 3.30 18.11
CA ALA A 145 17.35 3.74 16.90
C ALA A 145 15.90 3.25 16.86
N CYS A 146 14.99 4.07 16.33
CA CYS A 146 13.69 3.61 15.88
C CYS A 146 13.87 2.61 14.73
N LEU A 147 13.06 1.55 14.71
CA LEU A 147 13.13 0.51 13.70
C LEU A 147 12.47 0.98 12.39
N PRO A 148 12.82 0.38 11.23
CA PRO A 148 12.10 0.62 9.98
C PRO A 148 10.59 0.42 10.18
N GLY A 149 9.79 1.23 9.49
CA GLY A 149 8.36 1.35 9.72
C GLY A 149 8.01 2.42 10.75
N THR A 150 8.96 2.86 11.59
CA THR A 150 8.75 3.90 12.60
C THR A 150 9.75 5.06 12.46
N TYR A 151 9.38 6.23 12.95
CA TYR A 151 10.27 7.39 13.01
C TYR A 151 10.11 8.15 14.33
N ASN A 152 11.10 8.96 14.69
CA ASN A 152 10.97 9.89 15.82
C ASN A 152 11.46 11.29 15.41
N PRO A 153 10.57 12.29 15.30
CA PRO A 153 10.97 13.64 14.90
C PRO A 153 11.61 14.45 16.04
N ASN A 154 11.59 13.96 17.28
CA ASN A 154 12.02 14.70 18.47
C ASN A 154 13.38 14.22 18.97
N SER A 155 14.20 15.17 19.42
CA SER A 155 15.42 14.89 20.18
C SER A 155 15.13 14.73 21.67
N GLY A 156 16.02 14.04 22.39
CA GLY A 156 15.89 13.82 23.83
C GLY A 156 14.80 12.83 24.24
N SER A 157 14.34 11.99 23.31
CA SER A 157 13.26 11.03 23.57
C SER A 157 13.67 9.96 24.60
N ALA A 158 12.81 9.78 25.60
CA ALA A 158 13.11 8.98 26.79
C ALA A 158 12.48 7.57 26.79
N THR A 159 11.76 7.19 25.74
CA THR A 159 10.97 5.94 25.67
C THR A 159 10.86 5.44 24.24
N SER A 160 10.71 4.13 24.05
CA SER A 160 10.44 3.54 22.72
C SER A 160 9.14 4.04 22.09
N ASP A 161 8.14 4.41 22.90
CA ASP A 161 6.82 4.85 22.45
C ASP A 161 6.85 6.16 21.63
N THR A 162 7.99 6.86 21.60
CA THR A 162 8.18 8.03 20.74
C THR A 162 8.54 7.65 19.30
N CYS A 163 8.87 6.38 19.04
CA CYS A 163 8.99 5.86 17.68
C CYS A 163 7.57 5.63 17.16
N ILE A 164 7.08 6.57 16.36
CA ILE A 164 5.74 6.57 15.80
C ILE A 164 5.74 5.82 14.47
N ASP A 165 4.72 5.00 14.24
CA ASP A 165 4.52 4.30 12.97
C ASP A 165 4.39 5.32 11.83
N ALA A 166 4.94 4.99 10.66
CA ALA A 166 4.65 5.74 9.44
C ALA A 166 3.14 5.67 9.14
N ASP A 167 2.55 6.81 8.78
CA ASP A 167 1.13 6.92 8.46
C ASP A 167 0.81 6.25 7.11
N PRO A 168 -0.45 5.84 6.86
CA PRO A 168 -0.90 5.44 5.53
C PRO A 168 -0.58 6.53 4.49
N GLY A 169 -0.11 6.09 3.32
CA GLY A 169 0.48 6.93 2.29
C GLY A 169 1.96 7.21 2.47
N TYR A 170 2.56 6.79 3.57
CA TYR A 170 3.97 7.01 3.87
C TYR A 170 4.66 5.71 4.29
N PHE A 171 6.00 5.74 4.29
CA PHE A 171 6.83 4.64 4.75
C PHE A 171 8.15 5.14 5.34
N THR A 172 8.87 4.25 6.03
CA THR A 172 10.28 4.46 6.41
C THR A 172 11.09 3.19 6.14
N ASP A 173 12.11 3.30 5.31
CA ASP A 173 12.87 2.15 4.81
C ASP A 173 14.08 1.76 5.67
N SER A 174 14.44 2.60 6.63
CA SER A 174 15.68 2.50 7.38
C SER A 174 15.47 2.77 8.87
N SER A 175 16.39 2.25 9.69
CA SER A 175 16.43 2.54 11.11
C SER A 175 16.88 3.99 11.35
N ALA A 176 16.53 4.55 12.51
CA ALA A 176 16.87 5.91 12.90
C ALA A 176 16.27 7.02 12.02
N MET A 177 15.15 6.73 11.36
CA MET A 177 14.41 7.73 10.60
C MET A 177 13.78 8.77 11.54
N TYR A 178 13.87 10.04 11.16
CA TYR A 178 13.27 11.16 11.88
C TYR A 178 12.08 11.78 11.13
N PHE A 179 11.78 11.25 9.95
CA PHE A 179 10.68 11.66 9.10
C PHE A 179 10.15 10.43 8.36
N GLN A 180 8.96 10.57 7.78
CA GLN A 180 8.36 9.57 6.92
C GLN A 180 8.42 10.01 5.45
N ILE A 181 8.55 9.04 4.54
CA ILE A 181 8.67 9.26 3.09
C ILE A 181 7.30 9.02 2.45
N SER A 182 6.79 9.95 1.65
CA SER A 182 5.53 9.77 0.95
C SER A 182 5.66 8.79 -0.21
N CYS A 183 4.61 7.99 -0.43
CA CYS A 183 4.46 7.22 -1.66
C CYS A 183 4.49 8.14 -2.87
N GLN A 184 5.16 7.70 -3.93
CA GLN A 184 5.24 8.43 -5.19
C GLN A 184 4.03 8.08 -6.06
N PRO A 185 3.65 8.91 -7.05
CA PRO A 185 2.66 8.53 -8.05
C PRO A 185 2.98 7.16 -8.66
N GLY A 186 1.94 6.36 -8.85
CA GLY A 186 2.03 4.94 -9.23
C GLY A 186 2.09 3.99 -8.03
N THR A 187 2.29 4.49 -6.82
CA THR A 187 2.36 3.68 -5.60
C THR A 187 1.46 4.22 -4.49
N PHE A 188 1.04 3.35 -3.58
CA PHE A 188 0.22 3.70 -2.43
C PHE A 188 0.61 2.84 -1.22
N GLN A 189 0.13 3.22 -0.03
CA GLN A 189 0.32 2.42 1.18
C GLN A 189 -0.87 2.53 2.14
N PRO A 190 -1.75 1.52 2.22
CA PRO A 190 -2.94 1.60 3.06
C PRO A 190 -2.70 1.38 4.56
N SER A 191 -1.56 0.80 4.93
CA SER A 191 -1.29 0.37 6.30
C SER A 191 -0.28 1.26 7.01
N TYR A 192 -0.43 1.40 8.34
CA TYR A 192 0.57 2.01 9.20
C TYR A 192 1.85 1.17 9.27
N GLY A 193 2.96 1.82 9.60
CA GLY A 193 4.19 1.15 10.03
C GLY A 193 4.96 0.46 8.90
N GLN A 194 4.72 0.84 7.65
CA GLN A 194 5.28 0.12 6.50
C GLN A 194 6.65 0.65 6.09
N THR A 195 7.44 -0.23 5.49
CA THR A 195 8.82 0.06 5.07
C THR A 195 8.96 0.37 3.59
N ALA A 196 7.87 0.28 2.83
CA ALA A 196 7.81 0.61 1.41
C ALA A 196 6.36 0.88 0.99
N CYS A 197 6.19 1.52 -0.16
CA CYS A 197 4.90 1.59 -0.86
C CYS A 197 4.74 0.39 -1.79
N VAL A 198 3.49 0.08 -2.11
CA VAL A 198 3.14 -0.94 -3.10
C VAL A 198 2.64 -0.27 -4.37
N ASP A 199 2.90 -0.88 -5.52
CA ASP A 199 2.41 -0.38 -6.81
C ASP A 199 0.87 -0.40 -6.83
N ALA A 200 0.26 0.58 -7.50
CA ALA A 200 -1.15 0.51 -7.85
C ALA A 200 -1.41 -0.76 -8.65
N GLU A 201 -2.42 -1.53 -8.27
CA GLU A 201 -2.75 -2.80 -8.89
C GLU A 201 -3.35 -2.59 -10.29
N PRO A 202 -3.30 -3.60 -11.17
CA PRO A 202 -4.09 -3.57 -12.39
C PRO A 202 -5.56 -3.24 -12.11
N GLY A 203 -6.16 -2.45 -12.99
CA GLY A 203 -7.48 -1.85 -12.84
C GLY A 203 -7.47 -0.53 -12.07
N HIS A 204 -6.33 -0.11 -11.52
CA HIS A 204 -6.22 1.10 -10.70
C HIS A 204 -5.04 1.99 -11.14
N TYR A 205 -5.00 3.20 -10.61
CA TYR A 205 -3.89 4.14 -10.74
C TYR A 205 -3.73 4.96 -9.45
N ALA A 206 -2.54 5.51 -9.21
CA ALA A 206 -2.23 6.31 -8.03
C ALA A 206 -1.65 7.66 -8.45
N PRO A 207 -2.47 8.73 -8.56
CA PRO A 207 -2.03 9.98 -9.17
C PRO A 207 -1.18 10.90 -8.29
N ASP A 208 -1.36 10.81 -6.98
CA ASP A 208 -0.81 11.79 -6.05
C ASP A 208 0.29 11.19 -5.17
N TYR A 209 1.11 12.07 -4.61
CA TYR A 209 2.04 11.71 -3.57
C TYR A 209 1.28 11.41 -2.28
N GLY A 210 1.74 10.42 -1.52
CA GLY A 210 1.18 10.14 -0.20
C GLY A 210 -0.17 9.44 -0.22
N LEU A 211 -0.51 8.73 -1.30
CA LEU A 211 -1.78 8.02 -1.40
C LEU A 211 -1.82 6.82 -0.47
N TYR A 212 -2.86 6.76 0.36
CA TYR A 212 -3.18 5.59 1.17
C TYR A 212 -4.17 4.64 0.48
N GLU A 213 -4.76 5.07 -0.62
CA GLU A 213 -5.73 4.31 -1.41
C GLU A 213 -5.49 4.57 -2.90
N GLN A 214 -5.59 3.52 -3.71
CA GLN A 214 -5.49 3.59 -5.16
C GLN A 214 -6.84 3.96 -5.78
N VAL A 215 -6.83 4.59 -6.96
CA VAL A 215 -8.03 5.02 -7.66
C VAL A 215 -8.41 3.99 -8.71
N ALA A 216 -9.63 3.46 -8.64
CA ALA A 216 -10.15 2.50 -9.60
C ALA A 216 -10.44 3.17 -10.96
N CYS A 217 -10.16 2.47 -12.06
CA CYS A 217 -10.73 2.81 -13.36
C CYS A 217 -12.24 2.59 -13.31
N GLU A 218 -13.02 3.54 -13.81
CA GLU A 218 -14.49 3.47 -13.80
C GLU A 218 -15.00 2.34 -14.71
N SER A 219 -16.21 1.83 -14.44
CA SER A 219 -16.88 0.84 -15.31
C SER A 219 -16.94 1.34 -16.75
N GLY A 220 -16.77 0.44 -17.71
CA GLY A 220 -16.51 0.77 -19.11
C GLY A 220 -15.03 0.95 -19.46
N THR A 221 -14.16 1.15 -18.47
CA THR A 221 -12.71 1.29 -18.69
C THR A 221 -11.92 0.27 -17.88
N TYR A 222 -10.72 -0.10 -18.34
CA TYR A 222 -9.83 -1.04 -17.67
C TYR A 222 -8.39 -0.57 -17.73
N ASN A 223 -7.57 -1.01 -16.78
CA ASN A 223 -6.12 -0.79 -16.84
C ASN A 223 -5.38 -2.14 -16.65
N PRO A 224 -4.68 -2.67 -17.66
CA PRO A 224 -3.95 -3.93 -17.52
C PRO A 224 -2.61 -3.78 -16.79
N SER A 225 -2.14 -2.55 -16.53
CA SER A 225 -0.82 -2.27 -15.98
C SER A 225 -0.86 -1.96 -14.49
N ALA A 226 0.11 -2.49 -13.74
CA ALA A 226 0.41 -2.04 -12.39
C ALA A 226 1.24 -0.75 -12.41
N GLY A 227 1.22 0.01 -11.32
CA GLY A 227 2.05 1.19 -11.15
C GLY A 227 1.59 2.42 -11.95
N SER A 228 0.36 2.41 -12.46
CA SER A 228 -0.16 3.51 -13.27
C SER A 228 -0.31 4.79 -12.46
N ILE A 229 0.07 5.92 -13.07
CA ILE A 229 0.19 7.20 -12.37
C ILE A 229 -0.95 8.18 -12.66
N ASP A 230 -1.87 7.88 -13.57
CA ASP A 230 -2.97 8.79 -13.88
C ASP A 230 -4.12 8.07 -14.61
N SER A 231 -5.24 8.78 -14.75
CA SER A 231 -6.46 8.26 -15.36
C SER A 231 -6.34 7.97 -16.85
N SER A 232 -5.31 8.46 -17.55
CA SER A 232 -5.09 8.13 -18.97
C SER A 232 -4.65 6.68 -19.18
N SER A 233 -4.26 5.99 -18.11
CA SER A 233 -4.03 4.54 -18.09
C SER A 233 -5.32 3.72 -18.12
N CYS A 234 -6.48 4.33 -17.85
CA CYS A 234 -7.78 3.68 -17.99
C CYS A 234 -8.22 3.72 -19.45
N ILE A 235 -8.28 2.55 -20.07
CA ILE A 235 -8.57 2.34 -21.49
C ILE A 235 -10.03 1.95 -21.64
N ASP A 236 -10.75 2.59 -22.56
CA ASP A 236 -12.14 2.24 -22.87
C ASP A 236 -12.25 0.80 -23.39
N SER A 237 -13.33 0.11 -23.02
CA SER A 237 -13.72 -1.12 -23.71
C SER A 237 -13.95 -0.86 -25.20
N ILE A 238 -13.71 -1.86 -26.02
CA ILE A 238 -13.96 -1.79 -27.47
C ILE A 238 -15.35 -2.34 -27.79
N PRO A 239 -15.92 -2.04 -28.97
CA PRO A 239 -17.16 -2.65 -29.41
C PRO A 239 -17.12 -4.19 -29.33
N GLY A 240 -18.28 -4.76 -28.99
CA GLY A 240 -18.42 -6.17 -28.64
C GLY A 240 -17.89 -6.55 -27.25
N HIS A 241 -17.38 -5.59 -26.47
CA HIS A 241 -16.85 -5.82 -25.12
C HIS A 241 -17.35 -4.77 -24.12
N TYR A 242 -17.30 -5.12 -22.85
CA TYR A 242 -17.73 -4.28 -21.74
C TYR A 242 -16.84 -4.47 -20.50
N VAL A 243 -16.97 -3.55 -19.55
CA VAL A 243 -16.35 -3.66 -18.21
C VAL A 243 -17.41 -3.35 -17.15
N SER A 244 -17.92 -4.37 -16.48
CA SER A 244 -19.10 -4.25 -15.60
C SER A 244 -18.87 -3.43 -14.33
N GLU A 245 -17.67 -3.50 -13.77
CA GLU A 245 -17.37 -2.92 -12.46
C GLU A 245 -16.10 -2.08 -12.53
N SER A 246 -15.98 -1.11 -11.62
CA SER A 246 -14.77 -0.32 -11.45
C SER A 246 -13.60 -1.21 -10.99
N GLY A 247 -12.38 -0.82 -11.33
CA GLY A 247 -11.17 -1.50 -10.83
C GLY A 247 -10.80 -2.76 -11.60
N GLN A 248 -11.38 -2.98 -12.79
CA GLN A 248 -11.11 -4.16 -13.62
C GLN A 248 -9.82 -4.00 -14.42
N SER A 249 -9.04 -5.08 -14.50
CA SER A 249 -7.78 -5.13 -15.26
C SER A 249 -7.96 -5.66 -16.69
N SER A 250 -9.17 -6.03 -17.07
CA SER A 250 -9.50 -6.65 -18.35
C SER A 250 -10.94 -6.35 -18.76
N ILE A 251 -11.22 -6.52 -20.05
CA ILE A 251 -12.55 -6.40 -20.63
C ILE A 251 -13.21 -7.77 -20.79
N SER A 252 -14.54 -7.81 -20.73
CA SER A 252 -15.35 -9.00 -21.00
C SER A 252 -16.02 -8.87 -22.37
N GLN A 253 -16.14 -9.98 -23.12
CA GLN A 253 -16.86 -9.99 -24.40
C GLN A 253 -18.38 -10.11 -24.17
N CYS A 254 -19.18 -9.53 -25.07
CA CYS A 254 -20.62 -9.78 -25.10
C CYS A 254 -20.90 -11.24 -25.47
N GLU A 255 -21.79 -11.90 -24.76
CA GLU A 255 -22.21 -13.25 -25.11
C GLU A 255 -23.20 -13.22 -26.28
N ALA A 256 -23.36 -14.34 -26.99
CA ALA A 256 -24.36 -14.45 -28.05
C ALA A 256 -25.77 -14.07 -27.52
N GLY A 257 -26.56 -13.40 -28.35
CA GLY A 257 -27.81 -12.74 -27.94
C GLY A 257 -27.59 -11.32 -27.42
N THR A 258 -26.36 -10.89 -27.17
CA THR A 258 -26.05 -9.52 -26.74
C THR A 258 -24.96 -8.88 -27.58
N TYR A 259 -24.96 -7.56 -27.69
CA TYR A 259 -24.01 -6.81 -28.50
C TYR A 259 -23.65 -5.47 -27.86
N GLN A 260 -22.54 -4.85 -28.27
CA GLN A 260 -22.20 -3.51 -27.81
C GLN A 260 -21.54 -2.68 -28.93
N PRO A 261 -22.26 -1.70 -29.52
CA PRO A 261 -21.72 -0.90 -30.62
C PRO A 261 -20.72 0.17 -30.19
N GLU A 262 -20.78 0.63 -28.95
CA GLU A 262 -20.01 1.78 -28.48
C GLU A 262 -18.78 1.38 -27.66
N HIS A 263 -17.78 2.26 -27.65
CA HIS A 263 -16.64 2.15 -26.73
C HIS A 263 -17.03 2.52 -25.29
N GLY A 264 -16.28 2.00 -24.32
CA GLY A 264 -16.31 2.50 -22.94
C GLY A 264 -17.58 2.09 -22.17
N GLN A 265 -18.18 0.95 -22.49
CA GLN A 265 -19.50 0.58 -21.97
C GLN A 265 -19.41 -0.44 -20.84
N ALA A 266 -20.32 -0.29 -19.87
CA ALA A 266 -20.36 -1.15 -18.68
C ALA A 266 -21.19 -2.43 -18.86
N ALA A 267 -21.93 -2.54 -19.96
CA ALA A 267 -22.77 -3.70 -20.22
C ALA A 267 -23.02 -3.87 -21.72
N CYS A 268 -23.49 -5.06 -22.11
CA CYS A 268 -24.01 -5.33 -23.44
C CYS A 268 -25.50 -5.03 -23.52
N LEU A 269 -25.96 -4.70 -24.72
CA LEU A 269 -27.36 -4.57 -25.08
C LEU A 269 -27.89 -5.93 -25.53
N GLU A 270 -29.10 -6.29 -25.13
CA GLU A 270 -29.78 -7.47 -25.66
C GLU A 270 -30.23 -7.22 -27.11
N ALA A 271 -30.20 -8.27 -27.94
CA ALA A 271 -30.84 -8.22 -29.25
C ALA A 271 -32.33 -7.88 -29.08
N SER A 272 -32.80 -6.92 -29.86
CA SER A 272 -34.19 -6.51 -29.88
C SER A 272 -35.07 -7.57 -30.54
N LEU A 273 -36.38 -7.49 -30.30
CA LEU A 273 -37.38 -8.23 -31.08
C LEU A 273 -37.22 -7.99 -32.59
N GLY A 274 -37.31 -9.05 -33.40
CA GLY A 274 -37.03 -9.00 -34.84
C GLY A 274 -35.55 -8.99 -35.21
N TYR A 275 -34.64 -9.13 -34.23
CA TYR A 275 -33.20 -9.17 -34.42
C TYR A 275 -32.58 -10.34 -33.65
N TYR A 276 -31.38 -10.76 -34.06
CA TYR A 276 -30.61 -11.78 -33.36
C TYR A 276 -29.12 -11.45 -33.36
N VAL A 277 -28.38 -12.07 -32.44
CA VAL A 277 -26.91 -12.00 -32.36
C VAL A 277 -26.35 -13.41 -32.23
N GLY A 278 -25.82 -13.95 -33.32
CA GLY A 278 -25.39 -15.36 -33.38
C GLY A 278 -24.02 -15.68 -32.79
N THR A 279 -23.19 -14.68 -32.51
CA THR A 279 -21.81 -14.88 -32.03
C THR A 279 -21.47 -13.98 -30.86
N SER A 280 -20.57 -14.44 -30.00
CA SER A 280 -20.01 -13.62 -28.92
C SER A 280 -19.09 -12.54 -29.49
N GLY A 281 -19.00 -11.40 -28.79
CA GLY A 281 -18.15 -10.28 -29.19
C GLY A 281 -18.73 -9.43 -30.32
N ALA A 282 -20.04 -9.55 -30.60
CA ALA A 282 -20.69 -8.77 -31.63
C ALA A 282 -20.82 -7.29 -31.23
N ASP A 283 -20.55 -6.40 -32.17
CA ASP A 283 -20.75 -4.95 -32.03
C ASP A 283 -22.11 -4.48 -32.57
N SER A 284 -22.89 -5.40 -33.14
CA SER A 284 -24.15 -5.12 -33.79
C SER A 284 -25.09 -6.33 -33.70
N GLN A 285 -26.37 -6.08 -33.90
CA GLN A 285 -27.40 -7.10 -34.06
C GLN A 285 -27.80 -7.23 -35.53
N GLU A 286 -28.17 -8.44 -35.94
CA GLU A 286 -28.61 -8.75 -37.30
C GLU A 286 -30.14 -8.77 -37.36
N ILE A 287 -30.72 -8.13 -38.37
CA ILE A 287 -32.16 -8.20 -38.63
C ILE A 287 -32.52 -9.59 -39.14
N VAL A 288 -33.64 -10.15 -38.67
CA VAL A 288 -34.12 -11.45 -39.15
C VAL A 288 -34.56 -11.35 -40.62
N ASP A 289 -34.17 -12.34 -41.42
CA ASP A 289 -34.51 -12.39 -42.85
C ASP A 289 -35.96 -12.86 -43.09
N PHE A 290 -36.44 -12.80 -44.33
CA PHE A 290 -37.76 -13.31 -44.72
C PHE A 290 -37.94 -14.79 -44.36
N ASP A 291 -39.17 -15.18 -44.05
CA ASP A 291 -39.60 -16.53 -43.66
C ASP A 291 -39.13 -16.97 -42.26
N TYR A 292 -38.54 -16.03 -41.50
CA TYR A 292 -38.14 -16.22 -40.12
C TYR A 292 -38.69 -15.12 -39.23
N TYR A 293 -38.75 -15.40 -37.93
CA TYR A 293 -39.11 -14.43 -36.89
C TYR A 293 -38.29 -14.65 -35.61
N THR A 294 -38.26 -13.65 -34.72
CA THR A 294 -37.75 -13.77 -33.34
C THR A 294 -38.64 -13.01 -32.37
N ASN A 295 -39.23 -13.72 -31.41
CA ASN A 295 -40.21 -13.16 -30.47
C ASN A 295 -39.66 -12.99 -29.04
N GLU A 296 -38.36 -13.13 -28.86
CA GLU A 296 -37.68 -13.00 -27.57
C GLU A 296 -36.50 -12.03 -27.68
N TYR A 297 -36.28 -11.23 -26.63
CA TYR A 297 -35.04 -10.48 -26.47
C TYR A 297 -33.86 -11.43 -26.32
N ALA A 298 -32.68 -10.95 -26.72
CA ALA A 298 -31.44 -11.73 -26.70
C ALA A 298 -31.47 -13.02 -27.54
N SER A 299 -32.26 -13.02 -28.62
CA SER A 299 -32.29 -14.12 -29.57
C SER A 299 -30.90 -14.38 -30.18
N THR A 300 -30.48 -15.64 -30.18
CA THR A 300 -29.18 -16.07 -30.74
C THR A 300 -29.30 -16.63 -32.15
N ILE A 301 -30.52 -17.02 -32.54
CA ILE A 301 -30.82 -17.61 -33.83
C ILE A 301 -32.27 -17.29 -34.20
N PRO A 302 -32.59 -17.02 -35.48
CA PRO A 302 -33.96 -16.86 -35.92
C PRO A 302 -34.75 -18.18 -35.95
N VAL A 303 -36.07 -18.10 -35.76
CA VAL A 303 -37.01 -19.22 -35.86
C VAL A 303 -37.67 -19.20 -37.23
N SER A 304 -37.66 -20.32 -37.96
CA SER A 304 -38.35 -20.42 -39.26
C SER A 304 -39.86 -20.43 -39.06
N CYS A 305 -40.60 -19.80 -39.96
CA CYS A 305 -42.05 -19.95 -40.03
C CYS A 305 -42.45 -21.43 -40.20
N PRO A 306 -43.69 -21.80 -39.79
CA PRO A 306 -44.26 -23.10 -40.10
C PRO A 306 -44.23 -23.39 -41.61
N GLN A 307 -44.41 -24.67 -41.98
CA GLN A 307 -44.46 -25.04 -43.38
C GLN A 307 -45.58 -24.29 -44.12
N SER A 308 -45.30 -23.86 -45.36
CA SER A 308 -46.21 -23.04 -46.17
C SER A 308 -46.63 -21.73 -45.49
N HIS A 309 -45.78 -21.17 -44.62
CA HIS A 309 -45.97 -19.83 -44.09
C HIS A 309 -44.76 -18.97 -44.40
N ILE A 310 -45.00 -17.71 -44.72
CA ILE A 310 -43.99 -16.71 -45.06
C ILE A 310 -44.10 -15.50 -44.14
N THR A 311 -43.03 -14.73 -44.05
CA THR A 311 -43.11 -13.35 -43.56
C THR A 311 -42.96 -12.37 -44.73
N LEU A 312 -43.73 -11.27 -44.69
CA LEU A 312 -43.70 -10.27 -45.76
C LEU A 312 -42.65 -9.18 -45.57
N MET A 313 -41.97 -9.16 -44.43
CA MET A 313 -40.96 -8.16 -44.10
C MET A 313 -39.82 -8.77 -43.30
N MET A 314 -38.63 -8.20 -43.44
CA MET A 314 -37.50 -8.51 -42.56
C MET A 314 -37.80 -7.98 -41.16
N GLY A 315 -37.26 -8.67 -40.16
CA GLY A 315 -37.40 -8.29 -38.76
C GLY A 315 -38.77 -8.60 -38.15
N SER A 316 -39.46 -9.63 -38.66
CA SER A 316 -40.66 -10.16 -38.01
C SER A 316 -40.37 -10.60 -36.58
N ASP A 317 -41.24 -10.19 -35.67
CA ASP A 317 -41.05 -10.37 -34.24
C ASP A 317 -42.11 -11.23 -33.56
N SER A 318 -43.02 -11.78 -34.35
CA SER A 318 -44.08 -12.66 -33.86
C SER A 318 -44.31 -13.82 -34.82
N ILE A 319 -44.77 -14.95 -34.27
CA ILE A 319 -45.29 -16.04 -35.11
C ILE A 319 -46.58 -15.62 -35.83
N GLU A 320 -47.28 -14.60 -35.32
CA GLU A 320 -48.46 -14.04 -35.99
C GLU A 320 -48.10 -13.31 -37.30
N ASP A 321 -46.82 -12.99 -37.52
CA ASP A 321 -46.32 -12.44 -38.78
C ASP A 321 -46.09 -13.52 -39.85
N CYS A 322 -46.10 -14.80 -39.46
CA CYS A 322 -46.08 -15.92 -40.39
C CYS A 322 -47.48 -16.10 -40.96
N LEU A 323 -47.66 -15.70 -42.22
CA LEU A 323 -48.92 -15.83 -42.94
C LEU A 323 -48.88 -17.07 -43.82
N LEU A 324 -49.98 -17.81 -43.89
CA LEU A 324 -50.13 -18.97 -44.77
C LEU A 324 -49.98 -18.50 -46.24
N ASP A 325 -49.18 -19.23 -46.99
CA ASP A 325 -48.84 -19.09 -48.41
C ASP A 325 -48.81 -20.51 -48.97
N THR A 326 -49.98 -21.00 -49.34
CA THR A 326 -50.22 -22.40 -49.68
C THR A 326 -49.54 -22.79 -50.99
N ASP A 327 -49.53 -21.89 -51.98
CA ASP A 327 -48.93 -22.10 -53.29
C ASP A 327 -47.45 -21.71 -53.41
N GLY A 328 -46.94 -20.91 -52.47
CA GLY A 328 -45.56 -20.46 -52.44
C GLY A 328 -45.27 -19.33 -53.43
N ASP A 329 -46.27 -18.58 -53.89
CA ASP A 329 -46.10 -17.45 -54.81
C ASP A 329 -45.69 -16.14 -54.11
N ARG A 330 -45.65 -16.18 -52.77
CA ARG A 330 -45.32 -15.07 -51.86
C ARG A 330 -46.44 -14.06 -51.63
N SER A 331 -47.67 -14.42 -51.97
CA SER A 331 -48.91 -13.75 -51.60
C SER A 331 -49.59 -14.55 -50.49
N PRO A 332 -49.96 -13.94 -49.36
CA PRO A 332 -50.67 -14.69 -48.32
C PRO A 332 -52.08 -15.06 -48.77
N ASP A 333 -52.54 -16.29 -48.49
CA ASP A 333 -53.87 -16.81 -48.86
C ASP A 333 -55.02 -15.85 -48.50
N SER A 334 -54.90 -15.14 -47.37
CA SER A 334 -55.92 -14.15 -46.94
C SER A 334 -56.14 -12.97 -47.90
N THR A 335 -55.16 -12.73 -48.78
CA THR A 335 -55.10 -11.64 -49.76
C THR A 335 -54.79 -12.13 -51.17
N ASP A 336 -54.51 -13.42 -51.32
CA ASP A 336 -54.47 -14.11 -52.60
C ASP A 336 -55.87 -14.19 -53.19
N THR A 337 -55.93 -14.36 -54.50
CA THR A 337 -57.18 -14.57 -55.22
C THR A 337 -57.28 -15.95 -55.85
N ASP A 338 -56.22 -16.75 -55.75
CA ASP A 338 -56.04 -18.10 -56.29
C ASP A 338 -54.98 -18.81 -55.40
N ASP A 339 -55.40 -19.29 -54.23
CA ASP A 339 -54.49 -19.73 -53.16
C ASP A 339 -53.84 -21.12 -53.37
N ASP A 340 -54.23 -21.88 -54.39
CA ASP A 340 -53.46 -23.01 -54.95
C ASP A 340 -52.93 -22.85 -56.37
N ASN A 341 -53.08 -21.67 -56.97
CA ASN A 341 -52.55 -21.37 -58.30
C ASN A 341 -52.97 -22.39 -59.37
N ASP A 342 -54.13 -23.02 -59.20
CA ASP A 342 -54.67 -23.98 -60.14
C ASP A 342 -55.34 -23.27 -61.35
N GLY A 343 -55.49 -21.95 -61.26
CA GLY A 343 -56.05 -21.07 -62.28
C GLY A 343 -57.53 -20.74 -62.09
N MET A 344 -58.17 -21.27 -61.05
CA MET A 344 -59.49 -20.90 -60.58
C MET A 344 -59.38 -19.91 -59.42
N LEU A 345 -60.23 -18.88 -59.43
CA LEU A 345 -60.21 -17.89 -58.36
C LEU A 345 -60.97 -18.45 -57.16
N ASP A 346 -60.53 -18.20 -55.92
CA ASP A 346 -61.17 -18.66 -54.67
C ASP A 346 -62.68 -18.37 -54.57
N GLN A 347 -63.16 -17.33 -55.27
CA GLN A 347 -64.58 -16.97 -55.31
C GLN A 347 -65.44 -17.97 -56.10
N ASN A 348 -64.81 -18.75 -56.98
CA ASN A 348 -65.40 -19.73 -57.86
C ASN A 348 -64.81 -21.14 -57.66
N ASP A 349 -63.99 -21.32 -56.62
CA ASP A 349 -63.42 -22.60 -56.21
C ASP A 349 -64.14 -23.10 -54.94
N PHE A 350 -64.55 -24.37 -54.93
CA PHE A 350 -65.34 -24.99 -53.87
C PHE A 350 -64.51 -25.78 -52.86
N CYS A 351 -63.19 -25.92 -53.08
CA CYS A 351 -62.27 -26.66 -52.22
C CYS A 351 -61.04 -25.84 -51.79
N THR A 352 -61.05 -24.53 -51.97
CA THR A 352 -60.08 -23.56 -51.44
C THR A 352 -59.57 -23.93 -50.02
N PRO A 353 -58.27 -24.16 -49.80
CA PRO A 353 -57.17 -23.85 -50.71
C PRO A 353 -56.85 -24.88 -51.80
N GLY A 354 -57.52 -26.02 -51.89
CA GLY A 354 -57.28 -27.04 -52.92
C GLY A 354 -55.88 -27.71 -52.91
N LYS A 355 -55.66 -28.62 -53.87
CA LYS A 355 -54.38 -29.31 -54.06
C LYS A 355 -53.47 -28.45 -54.90
N MET A 356 -52.25 -28.28 -54.41
CA MET A 356 -51.18 -27.74 -55.24
C MET A 356 -50.75 -28.65 -56.40
N GLY A 357 -50.35 -28.02 -57.51
CA GLY A 357 -49.53 -28.64 -58.56
C GLY A 357 -50.29 -29.28 -59.72
N TRP A 358 -51.54 -28.87 -59.92
CA TRP A 358 -52.36 -29.15 -61.10
C TRP A 358 -52.96 -27.85 -61.63
N LEU A 359 -53.75 -27.92 -62.70
CA LEU A 359 -54.49 -26.77 -63.23
C LEU A 359 -55.94 -27.20 -63.40
N SER A 360 -56.90 -26.41 -62.92
CA SER A 360 -58.31 -26.66 -63.14
C SER A 360 -58.63 -26.55 -64.64
N GLY A 361 -59.18 -27.64 -65.16
CA GLY A 361 -59.54 -27.79 -66.56
C GLY A 361 -60.32 -29.07 -66.79
N LEU A 362 -61.04 -29.13 -67.92
CA LEU A 362 -62.05 -30.15 -68.29
C LEU A 362 -61.61 -31.64 -68.24
N VAL A 363 -60.35 -31.92 -67.93
CA VAL A 363 -59.81 -33.28 -67.81
C VAL A 363 -59.58 -33.68 -66.35
N GLU A 364 -59.28 -32.73 -65.47
CA GLU A 364 -58.96 -32.95 -64.05
C GLU A 364 -59.98 -32.31 -63.07
N ASP A 365 -60.84 -31.42 -63.55
CA ASP A 365 -61.97 -30.75 -62.89
C ASP A 365 -63.14 -30.70 -63.91
N LYS A 366 -64.08 -31.63 -63.79
CA LYS A 366 -65.09 -31.90 -64.85
C LYS A 366 -66.25 -30.91 -64.86
N ASP A 367 -66.66 -30.40 -63.71
CA ASP A 367 -67.76 -29.44 -63.57
C ASP A 367 -67.28 -27.99 -63.47
N GLY A 368 -65.97 -27.78 -63.30
CA GLY A 368 -65.32 -26.49 -63.29
C GLY A 368 -65.52 -25.74 -61.98
N ASP A 369 -65.63 -26.47 -60.87
CA ASP A 369 -65.85 -25.91 -59.54
C ASP A 369 -64.56 -25.66 -58.75
N GLY A 370 -63.38 -25.86 -59.38
CA GLY A 370 -62.07 -25.69 -58.76
C GLY A 370 -61.56 -26.95 -58.05
N CYS A 371 -62.33 -28.04 -58.02
CA CYS A 371 -61.96 -29.24 -57.30
C CYS A 371 -61.44 -30.36 -58.19
N ARG A 372 -60.34 -30.96 -57.73
CA ARG A 372 -59.72 -32.06 -58.45
C ARG A 372 -60.54 -33.33 -58.25
N ASP A 373 -61.17 -33.80 -59.33
CA ASP A 373 -61.95 -35.05 -59.42
C ASP A 373 -61.28 -36.24 -58.72
N SER A 374 -59.95 -36.34 -58.78
CA SER A 374 -59.26 -37.55 -58.32
C SER A 374 -59.10 -37.68 -56.81
N ASP A 375 -59.19 -36.58 -56.06
CA ASP A 375 -58.82 -36.56 -54.64
C ASP A 375 -59.39 -35.41 -53.78
N GLU A 376 -60.11 -34.45 -54.36
CA GLU A 376 -60.71 -33.32 -53.62
C GLU A 376 -62.21 -33.20 -53.83
N ASP A 377 -62.67 -33.61 -54.99
CA ASP A 377 -64.08 -33.73 -55.29
C ASP A 377 -64.60 -35.15 -55.04
N LEU A 378 -65.87 -35.25 -54.66
CA LEU A 378 -66.60 -36.52 -54.50
C LEU A 378 -67.86 -36.56 -55.38
N ASP A 379 -68.14 -35.53 -56.18
CA ASP A 379 -69.30 -35.36 -57.06
C ASP A 379 -68.85 -34.64 -58.35
N ASP A 380 -68.13 -35.37 -59.21
CA ASP A 380 -67.41 -34.86 -60.39
C ASP A 380 -68.30 -34.10 -61.43
N ASP A 381 -69.64 -34.11 -61.31
CA ASP A 381 -70.57 -33.34 -62.15
C ASP A 381 -71.52 -32.39 -61.39
N ASN A 382 -71.37 -32.32 -60.05
CA ASN A 382 -72.16 -31.51 -59.12
C ASN A 382 -73.69 -31.69 -59.24
N ASP A 383 -74.18 -32.87 -59.62
CA ASP A 383 -75.62 -33.18 -59.71
C ASP A 383 -76.28 -33.53 -58.36
N GLY A 384 -75.46 -33.67 -57.31
CA GLY A 384 -75.86 -33.98 -55.94
C GLY A 384 -75.80 -35.46 -55.57
N TYR A 385 -75.20 -36.31 -56.40
CA TYR A 385 -74.89 -37.71 -56.10
C TYR A 385 -73.37 -37.97 -56.13
N PRO A 386 -72.79 -38.57 -55.08
CA PRO A 386 -71.35 -38.82 -55.09
C PRO A 386 -70.92 -39.85 -56.15
N ASP A 387 -69.64 -39.80 -56.54
CA ASP A 387 -69.04 -40.65 -57.59
C ASP A 387 -69.13 -42.16 -57.32
N ASP A 388 -69.31 -42.54 -56.04
CA ASP A 388 -69.49 -43.94 -55.63
C ASP A 388 -70.91 -44.46 -55.86
N VAL A 389 -71.85 -43.56 -56.16
CA VAL A 389 -73.26 -43.81 -56.47
C VAL A 389 -73.54 -43.69 -57.98
N ASP A 390 -72.97 -42.69 -58.65
CA ASP A 390 -73.03 -42.49 -60.11
C ASP A 390 -71.66 -42.03 -60.64
N VAL A 391 -71.28 -42.39 -61.87
CA VAL A 391 -69.89 -42.17 -62.38
C VAL A 391 -69.77 -40.87 -63.19
N PHE A 392 -70.86 -40.10 -63.23
CA PHE A 392 -70.93 -38.79 -63.84
C PHE A 392 -71.75 -37.99 -62.87
#